data_AF-A0A972KB18-F1
#
_entry.id   AF-A0A972KB18-F1
#
_cell.length_a   1.000
_cell.length_b   1.000
_cell.length_c   1.000
_cell.angle_alpha   90.00
_cell.angle_beta   90.00
_cell.angle_gamma   90.00
#
_symmetry.space_group_name_H-M   'P 1'
#
loop_
_entity.id
_entity.type
_entity.pdbx_description
1 polymer ?
#
loop_
_entity_poly.entity_id
_entity_poly.type
_entity_poly.pdbx_seq_one_letter_code
_entity_poly.pdbx_strand_id
1 'polypeptide(L)'
;STLIFAGAAQIAMTSLLGSGGTVLLAITVGLVINARHMMYSAALAPRFTTQPRWFRILAPYWLIDQVFALIDTQIDDTVSDRDLRVYWLTIALTFFTMWNAFVTIGMFLGPVIPESWPVEFGVPAMFIGIVVPALRTRPAAVAAIVGALVGATASPLPLGMGLLVGGLVGIVAGTAADRGARV
;
A
#
# COMPACT_ATOMS: atom_id res chain seq x y z
N SER A 1 11.55 10.07 6.99
CA SER A 1 11.62 8.79 7.72
C SER A 1 12.41 7.82 6.87
N THR A 2 13.58 7.38 7.33
CA THR A 2 14.54 6.59 6.54
C THR A 2 14.51 5.10 6.86
N LEU A 3 13.70 4.67 7.83
CA LEU A 3 13.64 3.28 8.31
C LEU A 3 12.33 2.57 7.94
N ILE A 4 11.24 3.31 7.79
CA ILE A 4 9.92 2.77 7.48
C ILE A 4 9.36 3.53 6.29
N PHE A 5 9.28 2.85 5.15
CA PHE A 5 8.74 3.37 3.90
C PHE A 5 7.33 2.81 3.67
N ALA A 6 6.44 3.03 4.63
CA ALA A 6 5.05 2.55 4.59
C ALA A 6 4.14 3.50 5.37
N GLY A 7 3.47 4.43 4.69
CA GLY A 7 2.76 5.54 5.33
C GLY A 7 1.63 5.13 6.27
N ALA A 8 0.74 4.26 5.81
CA ALA A 8 -0.39 3.80 6.63
C ALA A 8 0.09 3.05 7.88
N ALA A 9 1.10 2.19 7.72
CA ALA A 9 1.70 1.47 8.84
C ALA A 9 2.44 2.41 9.79
N GLN A 10 3.17 3.41 9.27
CA GLN A 10 3.86 4.39 10.10
C GLN A 10 2.86 5.15 10.97
N ILE A 11 1.78 5.68 10.39
CA ILE A 11 0.73 6.40 11.13
C ILE A 11 0.15 5.50 12.22
N ALA A 12 -0.28 4.29 11.86
CA ALA A 12 -0.87 3.35 12.81
C ALA A 12 0.09 2.98 13.96
N MET A 13 1.36 2.72 13.65
CA MET A 13 2.39 2.42 14.65
C MET A 13 2.66 3.62 15.56
N THR A 14 2.80 4.83 15.01
CA THR A 14 3.05 6.04 15.80
C THR A 14 1.87 6.40 16.69
N SER A 15 0.63 6.26 16.20
CA SER A 15 -0.58 6.50 16.98
C SER A 15 -0.70 5.50 18.14
N LEU A 16 -0.40 4.22 17.89
CA LEU A 16 -0.45 3.18 18.91
C LEU A 16 0.62 3.35 19.98
N LEU A 17 1.84 3.70 19.58
CA LEU A 17 2.91 4.01 20.54
C LEU A 17 2.58 5.27 21.35
N GLY A 18 1.99 6.28 20.71
CA GLY A 18 1.54 7.51 21.36
C GLY A 18 0.41 7.31 22.39
N SER A 19 -0.42 6.27 22.22
CA SER A 19 -1.50 5.92 23.16
C SER A 19 -1.07 4.94 24.27
N GLY A 20 0.23 4.65 24.39
CA GLY A 20 0.78 3.76 25.43
C GLY A 20 0.79 2.27 25.07
N GLY A 21 0.58 1.93 23.79
CA GLY A 21 0.70 0.56 23.30
C GLY A 21 2.15 0.04 23.33
N THR A 22 2.32 -1.28 23.35
CA THR A 22 3.66 -1.90 23.38
C THR A 22 4.34 -1.86 22.00
N VAL A 23 5.67 -1.84 22.00
CA VAL A 23 6.47 -1.92 20.76
C VAL A 23 6.14 -3.18 19.95
N LEU A 24 5.94 -4.31 20.63
CA LEU A 24 5.56 -5.57 19.99
C LEU A 24 4.22 -5.45 19.27
N LEU A 25 3.24 -4.78 19.89
CA LEU A 25 1.93 -4.56 19.29
C LEU A 25 2.03 -3.65 18.06
N ALA A 26 2.85 -2.59 18.13
CA ALA A 26 3.11 -1.70 16.99
C ALA A 26 3.75 -2.46 15.82
N ILE A 27 4.78 -3.27 16.07
CA ILE A 27 5.40 -4.11 15.03
C ILE A 27 4.35 -5.04 14.41
N THR A 28 3.51 -5.68 15.24
CA THR A 28 2.49 -6.62 14.76
C THR A 28 1.46 -5.93 13.87
N VAL A 29 0.94 -4.77 14.28
CA VAL A 29 0.02 -3.96 13.46
C VAL A 29 0.70 -3.52 12.16
N GLY A 30 1.95 -3.07 12.23
CA GLY A 30 2.74 -2.70 11.06
C GLY A 30 2.90 -3.86 10.07
N LEU A 31 3.19 -5.07 10.56
CA LEU A 31 3.30 -6.27 9.74
C LEU A 31 1.96 -6.67 9.11
N VAL A 32 0.87 -6.61 9.89
CA VAL A 32 -0.49 -6.93 9.41
C VAL A 32 -0.91 -5.99 8.29
N ILE A 33 -0.75 -4.68 8.48
CA ILE A 33 -1.07 -3.66 7.46
C ILE A 33 -0.22 -3.88 6.19
N ASN A 34 1.06 -4.22 6.36
CA ASN A 34 1.96 -4.43 5.24
C ASN A 34 1.87 -5.82 4.60
N ALA A 35 1.08 -6.76 5.10
CA ALA A 35 1.02 -8.12 4.57
C ALA A 35 0.65 -8.17 3.07
N ARG A 36 -0.06 -7.16 2.56
CA ARG A 36 -0.32 -7.00 1.11
C ARG A 36 0.94 -6.94 0.24
N HIS A 37 2.07 -6.48 0.78
CA HIS A 37 3.35 -6.48 0.07
C HIS A 37 3.86 -7.89 -0.22
N MET A 38 3.42 -8.90 0.53
CA MET A 38 3.71 -10.31 0.21
C MET A 38 3.05 -10.71 -1.12
N MET A 39 1.84 -10.22 -1.38
CA MET A 39 1.12 -10.48 -2.65
C MET A 39 1.82 -9.79 -3.82
N TYR A 40 2.24 -8.54 -3.65
CA TYR A 40 3.03 -7.81 -4.64
C TYR A 40 4.36 -8.51 -4.93
N SER A 41 5.04 -8.97 -3.88
CA SER A 41 6.29 -9.71 -3.99
C SER A 41 6.11 -11.03 -4.76
N ALA A 42 5.01 -11.76 -4.51
CA ALA A 42 4.70 -12.98 -5.24
C ALA A 42 4.41 -12.73 -6.72
N ALA A 43 3.68 -11.66 -7.05
CA ALA A 43 3.40 -11.27 -8.43
C ALA A 43 4.69 -10.87 -9.20
N LEU A 44 5.62 -10.19 -8.53
CA LEU A 44 6.88 -9.75 -9.12
C LEU A 44 8.00 -10.81 -9.10
N ALA A 45 7.86 -11.86 -8.29
CA ALA A 45 8.90 -12.87 -8.08
C ALA A 45 9.50 -13.44 -9.38
N PRO A 46 8.72 -13.79 -10.43
CA PRO A 46 9.27 -14.34 -11.67
C PRO A 46 10.24 -13.42 -12.39
N ARG A 47 10.10 -12.09 -12.27
CA ARG A 47 10.97 -11.10 -12.91
C ARG A 47 12.19 -10.72 -12.09
N PHE A 48 12.21 -11.09 -10.81
CA PHE A 48 13.33 -10.87 -9.92
C PHE A 48 14.34 -12.02 -9.94
N THR A 49 14.01 -13.17 -10.54
CA THR A 49 14.91 -14.33 -10.62
C THR A 49 16.12 -14.06 -11.52
N THR A 50 15.93 -13.31 -12.62
CA THR A 50 16.98 -12.93 -13.59
C THR A 50 17.82 -11.74 -13.15
N GLN A 51 17.41 -11.04 -12.09
CA GLN A 51 18.02 -9.80 -11.63
C GLN A 51 19.27 -10.03 -10.77
N PRO A 52 20.23 -9.07 -10.78
CA PRO A 52 21.44 -9.17 -9.96
C PRO A 52 21.11 -9.11 -8.47
N ARG A 53 21.95 -9.76 -7.64
CA ARG A 53 21.74 -9.90 -6.19
C ARG A 53 21.53 -8.57 -5.46
N TRP A 54 22.27 -7.53 -5.82
CA TRP A 54 22.12 -6.21 -5.19
C TRP A 54 20.70 -5.64 -5.40
N PHE A 55 20.12 -5.82 -6.59
CA PHE A 55 18.79 -5.32 -6.90
C PHE A 55 17.73 -6.12 -6.16
N ARG A 56 17.90 -7.44 -6.08
CA ARG A 56 17.01 -8.34 -5.32
C ARG A 56 16.95 -8.03 -3.82
N ILE A 57 18.01 -7.43 -3.26
CA ILE A 57 18.05 -7.00 -1.85
C ILE A 57 17.50 -5.59 -1.69
N LEU A 58 17.86 -4.67 -2.59
CA LEU A 58 17.54 -3.25 -2.48
C LEU A 58 16.10 -2.92 -2.89
N ALA A 59 15.63 -3.46 -4.01
CA ALA A 59 14.34 -3.08 -4.58
C ALA A 59 13.13 -3.38 -3.68
N PRO A 60 13.07 -4.51 -2.92
CA PRO A 60 11.97 -4.77 -1.99
C PRO A 60 11.81 -3.71 -0.89
N TYR A 61 12.89 -3.01 -0.51
CA TYR A 61 12.82 -1.96 0.51
C TYR A 61 11.93 -0.77 0.10
N TRP A 62 11.93 -0.43 -1.20
CA TRP A 62 11.10 0.65 -1.73
C TRP A 62 9.77 0.17 -2.31
N LEU A 63 9.42 -1.10 -2.09
CA LEU A 63 8.15 -1.62 -2.56
C LEU A 63 7.00 -1.00 -1.75
N ILE A 64 6.22 -0.16 -2.42
CA ILE A 64 4.97 0.42 -1.94
C ILE A 64 3.89 0.23 -2.99
N ASP A 65 2.63 0.40 -2.61
CA ASP A 65 1.47 0.19 -3.51
C ASP A 65 1.62 0.96 -4.83
N GLN A 66 2.09 2.21 -4.76
CA GLN A 66 2.25 3.09 -5.92
C GLN A 66 3.37 2.60 -6.85
N VAL A 67 4.47 2.11 -6.27
CA VAL A 67 5.58 1.51 -7.03
C VAL A 67 5.08 0.23 -7.70
N PHE A 68 4.40 -0.65 -6.97
CA PHE A 68 3.84 -1.87 -7.53
C PHE A 68 2.88 -1.57 -8.69
N ALA A 69 1.92 -0.67 -8.50
CA ALA A 69 0.93 -0.33 -9.53
C ALA A 69 1.59 0.22 -10.81
N LEU A 70 2.59 1.09 -10.69
CA LEU A 70 3.29 1.65 -11.85
C LEU A 70 4.15 0.60 -12.57
N ILE A 71 4.83 -0.26 -11.79
CA ILE A 71 5.62 -1.34 -12.36
C ILE A 71 4.71 -2.35 -13.08
N ASP A 72 3.59 -2.74 -12.48
CA ASP A 72 2.63 -3.67 -13.07
C ASP A 72 2.09 -3.17 -14.42
N THR A 73 1.88 -1.86 -14.57
CA THR A 73 1.46 -1.27 -15.87
C THR A 73 2.54 -1.27 -16.96
N GLN A 74 3.80 -1.50 -16.59
CA GLN A 74 4.95 -1.45 -17.50
C GLN A 74 5.66 -2.81 -17.63
N ILE A 75 5.26 -3.83 -16.88
CA ILE A 75 5.75 -5.19 -17.07
C ILE A 75 5.05 -5.75 -18.30
N ASP A 76 5.70 -5.58 -19.44
CA ASP A 76 5.44 -6.38 -20.63
C ASP A 76 6.63 -7.33 -20.87
N ASP A 77 6.41 -8.45 -21.54
CA ASP A 77 7.43 -9.46 -21.87
C ASP A 77 8.59 -8.89 -22.71
N THR A 78 8.38 -7.71 -23.30
CA THR A 78 9.30 -7.01 -24.19
C THR A 78 10.33 -6.13 -23.46
N VAL A 79 10.16 -5.87 -22.16
CA VAL A 79 11.03 -4.97 -21.40
C VAL A 79 12.32 -5.67 -20.97
N SER A 80 13.46 -5.04 -21.27
CA SER A 80 14.76 -5.58 -20.86
C SER A 80 14.96 -5.50 -19.34
N ASP A 81 15.72 -6.44 -18.79
CA ASP A 81 16.06 -6.44 -17.35
C ASP A 81 16.73 -5.14 -16.90
N ARG A 82 17.47 -4.46 -17.80
CA ARG A 82 18.11 -3.17 -17.50
C ARG A 82 17.09 -2.06 -17.39
N ASP A 83 16.16 -1.99 -18.35
CA ASP A 83 15.16 -0.92 -18.39
C ASP A 83 14.19 -1.04 -17.21
N LEU A 84 13.82 -2.27 -16.83
CA LEU A 84 13.04 -2.52 -15.62
C LEU A 84 13.75 -1.98 -14.37
N ARG A 85 15.06 -2.23 -14.21
CA ARG A 85 15.84 -1.70 -13.07
C ARG A 85 15.90 -0.18 -13.06
N VAL A 86 16.15 0.44 -14.21
CA VAL A 86 16.24 1.90 -14.33
C VAL A 86 14.88 2.52 -13.98
N TYR A 87 13.80 1.98 -14.53
CA TYR A 87 12.45 2.44 -14.26
C TYR A 87 12.09 2.28 -12.77
N TRP A 88 12.36 1.12 -12.18
CA TRP A 88 12.15 0.86 -10.76
C TRP A 88 12.89 1.85 -9.87
N LEU A 89 14.20 2.02 -10.08
CA LEU A 89 15.03 2.91 -9.26
C LEU A 89 14.61 4.37 -9.42
N THR A 90 14.19 4.77 -10.62
CA THR A 90 13.69 6.12 -10.87
C THR A 90 12.45 6.39 -10.04
N ILE A 91 11.44 5.51 -10.14
CA ILE A 91 10.20 5.63 -9.37
C ILE A 91 10.49 5.60 -7.86
N ALA A 92 11.26 4.60 -7.42
CA ALA A 92 11.59 4.42 -6.01
C ALA A 92 12.29 5.67 -5.43
N LEU A 93 13.26 6.23 -6.16
CA LEU A 93 13.98 7.42 -5.72
C LEU A 93 13.09 8.66 -5.72
N THR A 94 12.22 8.83 -6.72
CA THR A 94 11.25 9.92 -6.77
C THR A 94 10.33 9.87 -5.55
N PHE A 95 9.68 8.73 -5.29
CA PHE A 95 8.80 8.59 -4.13
C PHE A 95 9.54 8.72 -2.81
N PHE A 96 10.75 8.16 -2.70
CA PHE A 96 11.56 8.28 -1.49
C PHE A 96 11.94 9.74 -1.20
N THR A 97 12.31 10.50 -2.22
CA THR A 97 12.69 11.91 -2.08
C THR A 97 11.47 12.76 -1.71
N MET A 98 10.36 12.59 -2.43
CA MET A 98 9.10 13.29 -2.12
C MET A 98 8.61 12.96 -0.71
N TRP A 99 8.68 11.69 -0.31
CA TRP A 99 8.31 11.24 1.03
C TRP A 99 9.08 11.98 2.12
N ASN A 100 10.41 12.00 2.02
CA ASN A 100 11.23 12.67 3.02
C ASN A 100 11.00 14.19 3.02
N ALA A 101 10.81 14.80 1.84
CA ALA A 101 10.47 16.22 1.76
C ALA A 101 9.14 16.52 2.46
N PHE A 102 8.06 15.80 2.15
CA PHE A 102 6.74 16.06 2.74
C PHE A 102 6.66 15.71 4.23
N VAL A 103 7.33 14.65 4.69
CA VAL A 103 7.43 14.35 6.13
C VAL A 103 8.14 15.49 6.86
N THR A 104 9.23 16.01 6.28
CA THR A 104 9.98 17.13 6.87
C THR A 104 9.13 18.40 6.89
N ILE A 105 8.47 18.72 5.78
CA ILE A 105 7.54 19.86 5.69
C ILE A 105 6.41 19.72 6.73
N GLY A 106 5.81 18.53 6.83
CA GLY A 106 4.74 18.24 7.80
C GLY A 106 5.20 18.37 9.25
N MET A 107 6.46 18.04 9.56
CA MET A 107 7.03 18.23 10.90
C MET A 107 7.09 19.71 11.30
N PHE A 108 7.43 20.61 10.37
CA PHE A 108 7.53 22.05 10.65
C PHE A 108 6.19 22.78 10.54
N LEU A 109 5.33 22.40 9.59
CA LEU A 109 4.04 23.06 9.39
C LEU A 109 2.93 22.50 10.29
N GLY A 110 3.03 21.23 10.71
CA GLY A 110 2.03 20.57 11.55
C GLY A 110 1.62 21.39 12.78
N PRO A 111 2.58 21.91 13.59
CA PRO A 111 2.27 22.73 14.76
C PRO A 111 1.65 24.11 14.46
N VAL A 112 1.79 24.60 13.22
CA VAL A 112 1.31 25.93 12.79
C VAL A 112 -0.10 25.86 12.21
N ILE A 113 -0.55 24.66 11.82
CA ILE A 113 -1.87 24.46 11.22
C ILE A 113 -2.94 24.56 12.32
N PRO A 114 -3.98 25.41 12.14
CA PRO A 114 -5.09 25.49 13.08
C PRO A 114 -5.85 24.16 13.18
N GLU A 115 -6.23 23.76 14.39
CA GLU A 115 -7.04 22.54 14.62
C GLU A 115 -8.40 22.57 13.88
N SER A 116 -8.90 23.76 13.55
CA SER A 116 -10.11 23.93 12.72
C SER A 116 -9.99 23.42 11.28
N TRP A 117 -8.76 23.21 10.79
CA TRP A 117 -8.54 22.71 9.44
C TRP A 117 -8.65 21.18 9.44
N PRO A 118 -9.45 20.59 8.54
CA PRO A 118 -9.67 19.15 8.50
C PRO A 118 -8.49 18.43 7.82
N VAL A 119 -7.26 18.64 8.30
CA VAL A 119 -6.05 18.04 7.72
C VAL A 119 -6.06 16.51 7.86
N GLU A 120 -6.70 16.00 8.91
CA GLU A 120 -6.92 14.56 9.12
C GLU A 120 -7.75 13.91 7.99
N PHE A 121 -8.60 14.69 7.31
CA PHE A 121 -9.37 14.21 6.16
C PHE A 121 -8.51 13.98 4.92
N GLY A 122 -7.26 14.47 4.90
CA GLY A 122 -6.35 14.29 3.76
C GLY A 122 -6.06 12.82 3.44
N VAL A 123 -5.90 11.97 4.46
CA VAL A 123 -5.63 10.54 4.27
C VAL A 123 -6.82 9.80 3.64
N PRO A 124 -8.06 9.89 4.18
CA PRO A 124 -9.24 9.36 3.51
C PRO A 124 -9.44 9.89 2.08
N ALA A 125 -9.26 11.19 1.86
CA ALA A 125 -9.41 11.81 0.55
C ALA A 125 -8.42 11.24 -0.48
N MET A 126 -7.16 11.02 -0.08
CA MET A 126 -6.16 10.36 -0.93
C MET A 126 -6.60 8.95 -1.33
N PHE A 127 -7.10 8.14 -0.38
CA PHE A 127 -7.58 6.80 -0.69
C PHE A 127 -8.78 6.81 -1.65
N ILE A 128 -9.71 7.73 -1.47
CA ILE A 128 -10.82 7.94 -2.42
C ILE A 128 -10.27 8.25 -3.81
N GLY A 129 -9.29 9.16 -3.90
CA GLY A 129 -8.64 9.54 -5.16
C GLY A 129 -7.93 8.38 -5.87
N ILE A 130 -7.48 7.37 -5.14
CA ILE A 130 -6.86 6.16 -5.71
C ILE A 130 -7.91 5.11 -6.08
N VAL A 131 -8.89 4.87 -5.21
CA VAL A 131 -9.90 3.80 -5.38
C VAL A 131 -10.86 4.15 -6.51
N VAL A 132 -11.40 5.37 -6.55
CA VAL A 132 -12.45 5.76 -7.52
C VAL A 132 -12.01 5.53 -8.97
N PRO A 133 -10.82 5.97 -9.42
CA PRO A 133 -10.34 5.69 -10.77
C PRO A 133 -10.13 4.21 -11.08
N ALA A 134 -9.95 3.36 -10.07
CA ALA A 134 -9.77 1.91 -10.22
C ALA A 134 -11.10 1.15 -10.34
N LEU A 135 -12.23 1.73 -9.94
CA LEU A 135 -13.57 1.11 -10.02
C LEU A 135 -14.19 1.18 -11.42
N ARG A 136 -13.43 0.84 -12.46
CA ARG A 136 -13.89 0.92 -13.86
C ARG A 136 -14.68 -0.30 -14.32
N THR A 137 -14.64 -1.39 -13.57
CA THR A 137 -15.26 -2.66 -13.96
C THR A 137 -16.19 -3.18 -12.86
N ARG A 138 -17.21 -3.96 -13.25
CA ARG A 138 -18.11 -4.61 -12.29
C ARG A 138 -17.36 -5.47 -11.27
N PRO A 139 -16.38 -6.32 -11.66
CA PRO A 139 -15.57 -7.08 -10.70
C PRO A 139 -14.82 -6.20 -9.71
N ALA A 140 -14.23 -5.09 -10.16
CA ALA A 140 -13.53 -4.15 -9.27
C ALA A 140 -14.49 -3.49 -8.27
N ALA A 141 -15.68 -3.08 -8.72
CA ALA A 141 -16.71 -2.52 -7.85
C ALA A 141 -17.21 -3.53 -6.80
N VAL A 142 -17.46 -4.78 -7.20
CA VAL A 142 -17.85 -5.86 -6.28
C VAL A 142 -16.77 -6.12 -5.25
N ALA A 143 -15.51 -6.23 -5.69
CA ALA A 143 -14.38 -6.43 -4.79
C ALA A 143 -14.27 -5.32 -3.74
N ALA A 144 -14.40 -4.07 -4.17
CA ALA A 144 -14.30 -2.91 -3.30
C ALA A 144 -15.46 -2.83 -2.29
N ILE A 145 -16.70 -3.02 -2.73
CA ILE A 145 -17.88 -2.97 -1.85
C ILE A 145 -17.83 -4.10 -0.82
N VAL A 146 -17.61 -5.33 -1.27
CA VAL A 146 -17.56 -6.49 -0.36
C VAL A 146 -16.39 -6.34 0.61
N GLY A 147 -15.21 -5.97 0.12
CA GLY A 147 -14.05 -5.78 0.98
C GLY A 147 -14.24 -4.66 2.00
N ALA A 148 -14.88 -3.56 1.63
CA ALA A 148 -15.20 -2.46 2.55
C ALA A 148 -16.21 -2.89 3.62
N LEU A 149 -17.29 -3.59 3.24
CA LEU A 149 -18.31 -4.05 4.19
C LEU A 149 -17.76 -5.09 5.17
N VAL A 150 -17.03 -6.08 4.65
CA VAL A 150 -16.40 -7.11 5.48
C VAL A 150 -15.32 -6.50 6.37
N GLY A 151 -14.52 -5.58 5.84
CA GLY A 151 -13.51 -4.87 6.62
C GLY A 151 -14.11 -4.01 7.73
N ALA A 152 -15.22 -3.31 7.45
CA ALA A 152 -15.93 -2.50 8.45
C ALA A 152 -16.56 -3.35 9.55
N THR A 153 -17.21 -4.46 9.18
CA THR A 153 -17.82 -5.38 10.16
C THR A 153 -16.78 -6.15 10.97
N ALA A 154 -15.61 -6.45 10.37
CA ALA A 154 -14.48 -7.08 11.03
C ALA A 154 -13.52 -6.07 11.71
N SER A 155 -13.85 -4.77 11.70
CA SER A 155 -13.05 -3.73 12.36
C SER A 155 -12.83 -3.93 13.87
N PRO A 156 -13.73 -4.61 14.63
CA PRO A 156 -13.47 -4.91 16.04
C PRO A 156 -12.36 -5.96 16.25
N LEU A 157 -11.92 -6.65 15.20
CA LEU A 157 -10.83 -7.61 15.33
C LEU A 157 -9.53 -6.90 15.70
N PRO A 158 -8.74 -7.48 16.62
CA PRO A 158 -7.50 -6.87 17.06
C PRO A 158 -6.50 -6.76 15.89
N LEU A 159 -5.49 -5.91 16.07
CA LEU A 159 -4.34 -5.77 15.17
C LEU A 159 -4.64 -5.28 13.75
N GLY A 160 -5.86 -4.80 13.47
CA GLY A 160 -6.25 -4.42 12.12
C GLY A 160 -6.52 -5.62 11.20
N MET A 161 -6.76 -6.81 11.77
CA MET A 161 -7.10 -8.01 11.00
C MET A 161 -8.35 -7.84 10.13
N GLY A 162 -9.26 -6.94 10.50
CA GLY A 162 -10.42 -6.60 9.68
C GLY A 162 -10.02 -6.14 8.27
N LEU A 163 -8.91 -5.42 8.11
CA LEU A 163 -8.40 -5.01 6.80
C LEU A 163 -7.96 -6.21 5.94
N LEU A 164 -7.31 -7.21 6.56
CA LEU A 164 -6.89 -8.42 5.86
C LEU A 164 -8.08 -9.28 5.45
N VAL A 165 -9.02 -9.50 6.36
CA VAL A 165 -10.23 -10.29 6.10
C VAL A 165 -11.06 -9.61 5.01
N GLY A 166 -11.28 -8.30 5.11
CA GLY A 166 -11.95 -7.51 4.08
C GLY A 166 -11.25 -7.61 2.73
N GLY A 167 -9.94 -7.42 2.69
CA GLY A 167 -9.16 -7.54 1.45
C GLY A 167 -9.27 -8.91 0.80
N LEU A 168 -9.09 -9.99 1.56
CA LEU A 168 -9.17 -11.37 1.05
C LEU A 168 -10.56 -11.71 0.52
N VAL A 169 -11.62 -11.39 1.28
CA VAL A 169 -13.00 -11.66 0.87
C VAL A 169 -13.38 -10.81 -0.35
N GLY A 170 -12.92 -9.55 -0.40
CA GLY A 170 -13.09 -8.68 -1.56
C GLY A 170 -12.48 -9.27 -2.83
N ILE A 171 -11.24 -9.80 -2.75
CA ILE A 171 -10.57 -10.46 -3.90
C ILE A 171 -11.37 -11.69 -4.36
N VAL A 172 -11.83 -12.53 -3.43
CA VAL A 172 -12.64 -13.71 -3.76
C VAL A 172 -13.95 -13.30 -4.45
N ALA A 173 -14.63 -12.28 -3.93
CA ALA A 173 -15.87 -11.78 -4.53
C ALA A 173 -15.64 -11.16 -5.92
N GLY A 174 -14.59 -10.37 -6.09
CA GLY A 174 -14.23 -9.79 -7.38
C GLY A 174 -13.89 -10.84 -8.43
N THR A 175 -13.09 -11.84 -8.06
CA THR A 175 -12.73 -12.94 -8.98
C THR A 175 -13.93 -13.81 -9.35
N ALA A 176 -14.86 -14.06 -8.42
CA ALA A 176 -16.11 -14.74 -8.72
C ALA A 176 -16.99 -13.92 -9.69
N ALA A 177 -17.06 -12.60 -9.50
CA ALA A 177 -17.80 -11.70 -10.39
C ALA A 177 -17.19 -11.61 -11.80
N ASP A 178 -15.86 -11.65 -11.92
CA ASP A 178 -15.19 -11.68 -13.24
C ASP A 178 -15.48 -12.99 -13.99
N ARG A 179 -15.46 -14.13 -13.28
CA ARG A 179 -15.79 -15.44 -13.87
C ARG A 179 -17.23 -15.52 -14.34
N GLY A 180 -18.17 -14.98 -13.55
CA GLY A 180 -19.60 -14.96 -13.93
C GLY A 180 -19.92 -14.03 -15.10
N ALA A 181 -19.06 -13.06 -15.43
CA ALA A 181 -19.24 -12.18 -16.57
C ALA A 181 -18.70 -12.75 -17.90
N ARG A 182 -17.91 -13.84 -17.84
CA ARG A 182 -17.32 -14.51 -19.01
C ARG A 182 -18.11 -15.74 -19.48
N VAL A 183 -19.17 -16.12 -18.76
CA VAL A 183 -20.10 -17.22 -19.07
C VAL A 183 -21.37 -16.62 -19.66
#